data_AF-A0A091C3D1-F1
#
_entry.id   AF-A0A091C3D1-F1
#
_cell.length_a   1.000
_cell.length_b   1.000
_cell.length_c   1.000
_cell.angle_alpha   90.00
_cell.angle_beta   90.00
_cell.angle_gamma   90.00
#
_symmetry.space_group_name_H-M   'P 1'
#
loop_
_entity.id
_entity.type
_entity.pdbx_description
1 polymer ?
#
loop_
_entity_poly.entity_id
_entity_poly.type
_entity_poly.pdbx_seq_one_letter_code
_entity_poly.pdbx_strand_id
1 'polypeptide(L)'
;MKALAALFLALLLAPAAAPAAVPVADDAVFVEGARYDAVLDAASGAWRLLPIRGADLQVRVDAACRTGTALPPGLWLVSSDALGRPVLLALSSTPLPPGHRGVVPIVGCDAAVAGALAVPAGVAAWLQQHSGVVHVGR
;
A
#
# COMPACT_ATOMS: atom_id res chain seq x y z
N MET A 1 -67.00 -9.08 -45.13
CA MET A 1 -67.10 -8.17 -43.97
C MET A 1 -66.71 -8.93 -42.72
N LYS A 2 -65.59 -8.55 -42.07
CA LYS A 2 -64.85 -9.10 -40.89
C LYS A 2 -63.36 -9.14 -41.27
N ALA A 3 -62.36 -8.69 -40.53
CA ALA A 3 -62.15 -8.25 -39.13
C ALA A 3 -61.16 -7.05 -39.17
N LEU A 4 -61.20 -6.02 -38.32
CA LEU A 4 -61.01 -5.87 -36.87
C LEU A 4 -59.63 -6.32 -36.32
N ALA A 5 -59.06 -5.40 -35.51
CA ALA A 5 -57.90 -5.50 -34.60
C ALA A 5 -56.51 -5.24 -35.23
N ALA A 6 -55.86 -4.10 -34.97
CA ALA A 6 -55.11 -3.74 -33.74
C ALA A 6 -53.87 -4.64 -33.57
N LEU A 7 -52.67 -4.18 -33.24
CA LEU A 7 -52.22 -3.06 -32.43
C LEU A 7 -50.70 -2.92 -32.70
N PHE A 8 -50.17 -1.70 -32.85
CA PHE A 8 -48.73 -1.46 -32.97
C PHE A 8 -48.02 -1.79 -31.64
N LEU A 9 -47.29 -2.89 -31.60
CA LEU A 9 -46.41 -3.24 -30.48
C LEU A 9 -45.04 -2.58 -30.71
N ALA A 10 -44.88 -1.32 -30.31
CA ALA A 10 -43.59 -0.67 -30.27
C ALA A 10 -42.79 -1.21 -29.06
N LEU A 11 -41.94 -2.20 -29.31
CA LEU A 11 -41.00 -2.73 -28.33
C LEU A 11 -39.93 -1.66 -28.07
N LEU A 12 -40.04 -0.97 -26.92
CA LEU A 12 -39.00 -0.10 -26.40
C LEU A 12 -37.77 -0.95 -26.07
N LEU A 13 -36.78 -0.98 -26.98
CA LEU A 13 -35.43 -1.43 -26.64
C LEU A 13 -34.81 -0.38 -25.71
N ALA A 14 -34.96 -0.59 -24.40
CA ALA A 14 -34.14 0.10 -23.42
C ALA A 14 -32.70 -0.45 -23.54
N PRO A 15 -31.68 0.38 -23.80
CA PRO A 15 -30.30 -0.08 -23.71
C PRO A 15 -30.02 -0.44 -22.25
N ALA A 16 -29.71 -1.71 -21.99
CA ALA A 16 -29.17 -2.14 -20.72
C ALA A 16 -27.87 -1.35 -20.48
N ALA A 17 -27.90 -0.44 -19.50
CA ALA A 17 -26.71 0.27 -19.07
C ALA A 17 -25.72 -0.79 -18.58
N ALA A 18 -24.62 -0.96 -19.31
CA ALA A 18 -23.50 -1.76 -18.85
C ALA A 18 -23.07 -1.21 -17.47
N PRO A 19 -22.81 -2.07 -16.48
CA PRO A 19 -22.24 -1.60 -15.23
C PRO A 19 -20.97 -0.83 -15.57
N ALA A 20 -20.87 0.42 -15.12
CA ALA A 20 -19.64 1.17 -15.22
C ALA A 20 -18.56 0.33 -14.56
N ALA A 21 -17.61 -0.16 -15.36
CA ALA A 21 -16.40 -0.74 -14.83
C ALA A 21 -15.77 0.34 -13.96
N VAL A 22 -15.81 0.15 -12.64
CA VAL A 22 -15.02 0.97 -11.73
C VAL A 22 -13.59 0.82 -12.24
N PRO A 23 -12.93 1.91 -12.67
CA PRO A 23 -11.53 1.79 -13.04
C PRO A 23 -10.84 1.16 -11.84
N VAL A 24 -10.17 0.03 -12.06
CA VAL A 24 -9.20 -0.46 -11.10
C VAL A 24 -8.32 0.75 -10.86
N ALA A 25 -8.32 1.26 -9.63
CA ALA A 25 -7.40 2.28 -9.21
C ALA A 25 -6.01 1.63 -9.30
N ASP A 26 -5.46 1.67 -10.51
CA ASP A 26 -4.09 1.31 -10.83
C ASP A 26 -3.22 2.08 -9.84
N ASP A 27 -2.67 1.35 -8.86
CA ASP A 27 -1.27 1.22 -8.46
C ASP A 27 -0.33 2.44 -8.64
N ALA A 28 -0.88 3.63 -8.58
CA ALA A 28 -0.18 4.88 -8.56
C ALA A 28 -1.01 5.87 -7.73
N VAL A 29 -1.02 5.69 -6.42
CA VAL A 29 -0.92 6.88 -5.56
C VAL A 29 0.52 7.40 -5.69
N PHE A 30 0.91 7.76 -6.91
CA PHE A 30 1.95 8.75 -7.12
C PHE A 30 1.27 10.06 -6.76
N VAL A 31 1.49 10.53 -5.53
CA VAL A 31 1.19 11.93 -5.24
C VAL A 31 2.21 12.74 -6.03
N GLU A 32 1.75 13.45 -7.04
CA GLU A 32 2.59 14.35 -7.83
C GLU A 32 3.33 15.29 -6.86
N GLY A 33 4.67 15.25 -6.88
CA GLY A 33 5.53 16.00 -5.94
C GLY A 33 5.96 15.28 -4.65
N ALA A 34 5.39 14.11 -4.33
CA ALA A 34 5.88 13.31 -3.19
C ALA A 34 7.16 12.55 -3.58
N ARG A 35 8.26 12.88 -2.92
CA ARG A 35 9.47 12.04 -2.94
C ARG A 35 9.33 11.00 -1.83
N TYR A 36 9.47 9.73 -2.19
CA TYR A 36 9.61 8.64 -1.24
C TYR A 36 11.09 8.43 -0.93
N ASP A 37 11.40 8.18 0.33
CA ASP A 37 12.74 7.84 0.77
C ASP A 37 12.97 6.33 0.70
N ALA A 38 11.91 5.53 0.72
CA ALA A 38 12.01 4.10 0.47
C ALA A 38 10.77 3.53 -0.20
N VAL A 39 10.96 2.42 -0.90
CA VAL A 39 9.90 1.61 -1.49
C VAL A 39 10.05 0.19 -0.98
N LEU A 40 8.96 -0.38 -0.46
CA LEU A 40 8.83 -1.78 -0.09
C LEU A 40 7.90 -2.47 -1.08
N ASP A 41 8.38 -3.52 -1.73
CA ASP A 41 7.55 -4.53 -2.40
C ASP A 41 7.13 -5.56 -1.34
N ALA A 42 5.85 -5.53 -0.96
CA ALA A 42 5.36 -6.33 0.16
C ALA A 42 5.34 -7.84 -0.16
N ALA A 43 5.10 -8.23 -1.42
CA ALA A 43 5.10 -9.63 -1.83
C ALA A 43 6.48 -10.29 -1.73
N SER A 44 7.53 -9.58 -2.16
CA SER A 44 8.90 -10.11 -2.20
C SER A 44 9.75 -9.71 -0.99
N GLY A 45 9.32 -8.73 -0.21
CA GLY A 45 10.10 -8.09 0.85
C GLY A 45 11.35 -7.37 0.31
N ALA A 46 11.32 -6.93 -0.95
CA ALA A 46 12.39 -6.16 -1.54
C ALA A 46 12.24 -4.69 -1.17
N TRP A 47 13.31 -4.12 -0.63
CA TRP A 47 13.44 -2.70 -0.35
C TRP A 47 14.26 -2.02 -1.43
N ARG A 48 13.82 -0.84 -1.81
CA ARG A 48 14.63 0.14 -2.52
C ARG A 48 14.71 1.40 -1.68
N LEU A 49 15.92 1.75 -1.25
CA LEU A 49 16.21 2.93 -0.44
C LEU A 49 16.68 4.04 -1.38
N LEU A 50 16.09 5.22 -1.25
CA LEU A 50 16.14 6.32 -2.20
C LEU A 50 16.68 7.58 -1.50
N PRO A 51 17.98 7.62 -1.15
CA PRO A 51 18.53 8.78 -0.48
C PRO A 51 18.47 10.01 -1.37
N ILE A 52 18.22 11.19 -0.79
CA ILE A 52 18.20 12.46 -1.54
C ILE A 52 19.52 12.75 -2.28
N ARG A 53 20.62 12.18 -1.78
CA ARG A 53 21.96 12.25 -2.38
C ARG A 53 22.61 10.87 -2.33
N GLY A 54 23.25 10.49 -3.44
CA GLY A 54 23.93 9.21 -3.57
C GLY A 54 23.17 8.25 -4.49
N ALA A 55 23.57 6.99 -4.44
CA ALA A 55 22.96 5.94 -5.23
C ALA A 55 21.80 5.28 -4.47
N ASP A 56 20.78 4.85 -5.20
CA ASP A 56 19.73 3.99 -4.67
C ASP A 56 20.34 2.65 -4.21
N LEU A 57 19.85 2.13 -3.07
CA LEU A 57 20.24 0.82 -2.57
C LEU A 57 19.08 -0.15 -2.68
N GLN A 58 19.34 -1.35 -3.20
CA GLN A 58 18.38 -2.45 -3.17
C GLN A 58 18.77 -3.47 -2.11
N VAL A 59 17.80 -3.83 -1.27
CA VAL A 59 17.98 -4.82 -0.20
C VAL A 59 16.86 -5.84 -0.30
N ARG A 60 17.20 -7.11 -0.47
CA ARG A 60 16.22 -8.20 -0.40
C ARG A 60 16.23 -8.79 1.00
N VAL A 61 15.06 -8.81 1.63
CA VAL A 61 14.91 -9.38 2.98
C VAL A 61 14.70 -10.89 2.85
N ASP A 62 15.47 -11.66 3.63
CA ASP A 62 15.35 -13.11 3.69
C ASP A 62 13.94 -13.53 4.17
N ALA A 63 13.44 -14.66 3.67
CA ALA A 63 12.12 -15.17 4.04
C ALA A 63 11.95 -15.39 5.55
N ALA A 64 13.01 -15.82 6.24
CA ALA A 64 13.01 -16.02 7.69
C ALA A 64 12.86 -14.70 8.46
N CYS A 65 13.24 -13.57 7.86
CA CYS A 65 13.07 -12.24 8.46
C CYS A 65 11.69 -11.64 8.17
N ARG A 66 10.94 -12.15 7.18
CA ARG A 66 9.59 -11.67 6.86
C ARG A 66 8.52 -12.22 7.81
N THR A 67 8.92 -12.67 9.00
CA THR A 67 8.02 -13.12 10.06
C THR A 67 7.37 -11.91 10.72
N GLY A 68 6.24 -11.46 10.19
CA GLY A 68 5.55 -10.28 10.67
C GLY A 68 4.19 -10.09 10.03
N THR A 69 3.56 -8.96 10.34
CA THR A 69 2.29 -8.59 9.70
C THR A 69 2.57 -8.01 8.32
N ALA A 70 1.85 -8.48 7.31
CA ALA A 70 1.89 -7.89 5.97
C ALA A 70 1.43 -6.43 6.07
N LEU A 71 2.30 -5.51 5.66
CA LEU A 71 2.02 -4.09 5.67
C LEU A 71 1.05 -3.75 4.54
N PRO A 72 -0.13 -3.14 4.79
CA PRO A 72 -1.04 -2.75 3.74
C PRO A 72 -0.37 -1.82 2.70
N PRO A 73 -0.65 -2.00 1.39
CA PRO A 73 -0.15 -1.11 0.35
C PRO A 73 -0.58 0.35 0.60
N GLY A 74 0.30 1.29 0.28
CA GLY A 74 0.08 2.72 0.46
C GLY A 74 1.27 3.46 1.04
N LEU A 75 1.02 4.65 1.59
CA LEU A 75 2.06 5.55 2.09
C LEU A 75 2.18 5.52 3.61
N TRP A 76 3.42 5.34 4.07
CA TRP A 76 3.74 5.22 5.47
C TRP A 76 4.83 6.22 5.84
N LEU A 77 4.60 7.01 6.87
CA LEU A 77 5.59 7.92 7.42
C LEU A 77 6.48 7.16 8.40
N VAL A 78 7.80 7.27 8.24
CA VAL A 78 8.76 6.82 9.24
C VAL A 78 8.79 7.83 10.39
N SER A 79 8.55 7.35 11.60
CA SER A 79 8.55 8.15 12.82
C SER A 79 9.18 7.36 13.97
N SER A 80 9.06 7.89 15.19
CA SER A 80 9.47 7.21 16.41
C SER A 80 8.34 7.22 17.44
N ASP A 81 8.23 6.15 18.23
CA ASP A 81 7.32 6.10 19.37
C ASP A 81 7.84 6.92 20.56
N ALA A 82 7.09 6.94 21.66
CA ALA A 82 7.46 7.65 22.88
C ALA A 82 8.77 7.16 23.53
N LEU A 83 9.27 5.98 23.16
CA LEU A 83 10.53 5.41 23.62
C LEU A 83 11.66 5.61 22.59
N GLY A 84 11.42 6.35 21.51
CA GLY A 84 12.39 6.58 20.44
C GLY A 84 12.58 5.40 19.49
N ARG A 85 11.68 4.41 19.53
CA ARG A 85 11.76 3.23 18.65
C ARG A 85 11.10 3.52 17.31
N PRO A 86 11.63 3.01 16.20
CA PRO A 86 11.13 3.34 14.87
C PRO A 86 9.74 2.73 14.65
N VAL A 87 8.84 3.52 14.09
CA VAL A 87 7.47 3.10 13.73
C VAL A 87 7.10 3.63 12.36
N LEU A 88 6.20 2.92 11.69
CA LEU A 88 5.49 3.38 10.50
C LEU A 88 4.11 3.89 10.90
N LEU A 89 3.78 5.10 10.45
CA LEU A 89 2.48 5.73 10.62
C LEU A 89 1.78 5.79 9.27
N ALA A 90 0.57 5.24 9.18
CA ALA A 90 -0.22 5.32 7.96
C ALA A 90 -0.61 6.78 7.68
N LEU A 91 -0.38 7.25 6.46
CA LEU A 91 -0.95 8.52 6.02
C LEU A 91 -2.46 8.40 5.81
N SER A 92 -3.18 9.52 5.82
CA SER A 92 -4.64 9.54 5.63
C SER A 92 -5.10 8.95 4.30
N SER A 93 -4.22 8.91 3.30
CA SER A 93 -4.45 8.31 1.99
C SER A 93 -4.22 6.78 1.96
N THR A 94 -3.68 6.18 3.02
CA THR A 94 -3.37 4.75 3.06
C THR A 94 -4.64 3.97 3.42
N PRO A 95 -5.16 3.13 2.52
CA PRO A 95 -6.33 2.32 2.79
C PRO A 95 -5.98 1.24 3.82
N LEU A 96 -6.58 1.34 5.01
CA LEU A 96 -6.34 0.41 6.10
C LEU A 96 -7.51 -0.57 6.25
N PRO A 97 -7.25 -1.87 6.53
CA PRO A 97 -8.30 -2.81 6.91
C PRO A 97 -9.05 -2.34 8.16
N PRO A 98 -10.34 -2.71 8.32
CA PRO A 98 -11.09 -2.39 9.53
C PRO A 98 -10.36 -2.84 10.81
N GLY A 99 -10.29 -1.95 11.81
CA GLY A 99 -9.63 -2.22 13.09
C GLY A 99 -8.10 -2.09 13.08
N HIS A 100 -7.47 -1.82 11.92
CA HIS A 100 -6.04 -1.56 11.86
C HIS A 100 -5.71 -0.21 12.51
N ARG A 101 -4.70 -0.17 13.40
CA ARG A 101 -4.36 1.04 14.18
C ARG A 101 -3.69 2.15 13.37
N GLY A 102 -3.16 1.81 12.20
CA GLY A 102 -2.36 2.74 11.38
C GLY A 102 -0.99 3.03 11.96
N VAL A 103 -0.53 2.23 12.93
CA VAL A 103 0.81 2.32 13.52
C VAL A 103 1.41 0.92 13.51
N VAL A 104 2.59 0.78 12.90
CA VAL A 104 3.29 -0.50 12.79
C VAL A 104 4.71 -0.34 13.32
N PRO A 105 5.09 -1.02 14.42
CA PRO A 105 6.46 -0.99 14.91
C PRO A 105 7.44 -1.57 13.88
N ILE A 106 8.62 -0.97 13.75
CA ILE A 106 9.73 -1.56 12.99
C ILE A 106 10.65 -2.27 13.99
N VAL A 107 10.93 -3.54 13.74
CA VAL A 107 11.77 -4.37 14.61
C VAL A 107 12.84 -5.10 13.79
N GLY A 108 13.89 -5.57 14.46
CA GLY A 108 14.89 -6.43 13.81
C GLY A 108 14.32 -7.81 13.46
N CYS A 109 14.91 -8.48 12.47
CA CYS A 109 14.52 -9.84 12.04
C CYS A 109 14.37 -10.86 13.18
N ASP A 110 15.20 -10.76 14.21
CA ASP A 110 15.23 -11.72 15.32
C ASP A 110 14.15 -11.44 16.39
N ALA A 111 13.37 -10.36 16.24
CA ALA A 111 12.33 -9.97 17.18
C ALA A 111 10.98 -10.57 16.80
N ALA A 112 10.47 -11.48 17.65
CA ALA A 112 9.14 -12.07 17.49
C ALA A 112 8.04 -11.17 18.06
N VAL A 113 7.75 -10.05 17.40
CA VAL A 113 6.69 -9.09 17.80
C VAL A 113 5.51 -9.16 16.84
N ALA A 114 4.35 -9.59 17.32
CA ALA A 114 3.13 -9.62 16.53
C ALA A 114 2.70 -8.20 16.13
N GLY A 115 2.26 -8.01 14.89
CA GLY A 115 1.85 -6.69 14.39
C GLY A 115 3.02 -5.78 14.00
N ALA A 116 4.26 -6.23 14.10
CA ALA A 116 5.44 -5.47 13.70
C ALA A 116 5.91 -5.83 12.29
N LEU A 117 6.62 -4.88 11.68
CA LEU A 117 7.39 -5.07 10.47
C LEU A 117 8.83 -5.42 10.84
N ALA A 118 9.19 -6.69 10.61
CA ALA A 118 10.55 -7.15 10.79
C ALA A 118 11.41 -6.79 9.57
N VAL A 119 12.57 -6.18 9.82
CA VAL A 119 13.52 -5.77 8.78
C VAL A 119 14.97 -6.06 9.21
N PRO A 120 15.91 -6.20 8.26
CA PRO A 120 17.32 -6.28 8.57
C PRO A 120 17.79 -5.04 9.33
N ALA A 121 18.75 -5.20 10.25
CA ALA A 121 19.27 -4.11 11.07
C ALA A 121 19.73 -2.89 10.24
N GLY A 122 20.34 -3.14 9.07
CA GLY A 122 20.76 -2.08 8.15
C GLY A 122 19.58 -1.27 7.58
N VAL A 123 18.44 -1.91 7.28
CA VAL A 123 17.24 -1.22 6.79
C VAL A 123 16.61 -0.40 7.92
N ALA A 124 16.48 -0.97 9.13
CA ALA A 124 15.96 -0.22 10.29
C ALA A 124 16.81 1.02 10.58
N ALA A 125 18.14 0.86 10.62
CA ALA A 125 19.07 1.96 10.86
C ALA A 125 18.99 3.03 9.76
N TRP A 126 18.87 2.61 8.49
CA TRP A 126 18.73 3.54 7.38
C TRP A 126 17.43 4.34 7.48
N LEU A 127 16.29 3.68 7.73
CA LEU A 127 14.99 4.35 7.87
C LEU A 127 14.99 5.35 9.04
N GLN A 128 15.67 5.04 10.14
CA GLN A 128 15.83 5.97 11.27
C GLN A 128 16.64 7.22 10.91
N GLN A 129 17.66 7.09 10.06
CA GLN A 129 18.50 8.20 9.62
C GLN A 129 17.85 9.04 8.52
N HIS A 130 17.00 8.41 7.71
CA HIS A 130 16.30 9.00 6.59
C HIS A 130 14.81 9.08 6.92
N SER A 131 14.47 10.05 7.77
CA SER A 131 13.09 10.34 8.16
C SER A 131 12.29 10.82 6.96
N GLY A 132 11.33 10.00 6.51
CA GLY A 132 10.39 10.42 5.48
C GLY A 132 9.41 9.33 5.09
N VAL A 133 9.03 9.24 3.83
CA VAL A 133 7.88 8.43 3.39
C VAL A 133 8.33 7.13 2.74
N VAL A 134 7.78 6.02 3.22
CA VAL A 134 7.86 4.68 2.63
C VAL A 134 6.62 4.45 1.78
N HIS A 135 6.82 4.14 0.50
CA HIS A 135 5.76 3.60 -0.36
C HIS A 135 5.76 2.08 -0.29
N VAL A 136 4.61 1.48 0.02
CA VAL A 136 4.42 0.03 0.07
C VAL A 136 3.62 -0.38 -1.15
N GLY A 137 4.28 -1.06 -2.08
CA GLY A 137 3.67 -1.67 -3.26
C GLY A 137 3.18 -3.09 -2.97
N ARG A 138 2.37 -3.61 -3.90
CA ARG A 138 1.96 -5.02 -3.91
C ARG A 138 3.09 -5.91 -4.40
#